data_AF-A0A7J2HH50-F1
#
_entry.id   AF-A0A7J2HH50-F1
#
_cell.length_a   1.000
_cell.length_b   1.000
_cell.length_c   1.000
_cell.angle_alpha   90.00
_cell.angle_beta   90.00
_cell.angle_gamma   90.00
#
_symmetry.space_group_name_H-M   'P 1'
#
loop_
_entity.id
_entity.type
_entity.pdbx_description
1 polymer ?
#
loop_
_entity_poly.entity_id
_entity_poly.type
_entity_poly.pdbx_seq_one_letter_code
_entity_poly.pdbx_strand_id
1 'polypeptide(L)' 'MNTIMIAVGLALILLGALLVMLAFLFNRVKVRGGGVILIGPFPIIFGDQALRPILLLFAVLAAFLLLVFAILSRW' A
#
# COMPACT_ATOMS: atom_id res chain seq x y z
N MET A 1 27.65 -27.63 -7.09
CA MET A 1 26.22 -27.22 -7.04
C MET A 1 25.39 -28.31 -7.69
N ASN A 2 24.36 -28.82 -7.00
CA ASN A 2 23.54 -29.90 -7.53
C ASN A 2 22.55 -29.32 -8.56
N THR A 3 22.80 -29.52 -9.85
CA THR A 3 22.04 -28.93 -10.97
C THR A 3 20.54 -29.21 -10.87
N ILE A 4 20.18 -30.36 -10.28
CA ILE A 4 18.80 -30.76 -10.00
C ILE A 4 18.11 -29.78 -9.04
N MET A 5 18.78 -29.34 -7.98
CA MET A 5 18.20 -28.40 -7.01
C MET A 5 17.97 -27.02 -7.65
N ILE A 6 18.88 -26.61 -8.54
CA ILE A 6 18.73 -25.36 -9.28
C ILE A 6 17.54 -25.44 -10.24
N ALA A 7 17.41 -26.55 -10.99
CA ALA A 7 16.29 -26.76 -11.90
C ALA A 7 14.93 -26.79 -11.16
N VAL A 8 14.86 -27.48 -10.02
CA VAL A 8 13.65 -27.53 -9.18
C VAL A 8 13.32 -26.15 -8.62
N GLY A 9 14.31 -25.42 -8.11
CA GLY A 9 14.09 -24.05 -7.61
C GLY A 9 13.57 -23.12 -8.70
N LEU A 10 14.16 -23.18 -9.89
CA LEU A 10 13.76 -22.34 -11.02
C LEU A 10 12.35 -22.71 -11.53
N ALA A 11 12.01 -24.00 -11.56
CA ALA A 11 10.66 -24.47 -11.88
C ALA A 11 9.62 -23.96 -10.87
N LEU A 12 9.93 -23.97 -9.57
CA LEU A 12 9.04 -23.45 -8.53
C LEU A 12 8.82 -21.94 -8.64
N ILE A 13 9.87 -21.17 -8.94
CA ILE A 13 9.76 -19.71 -9.17
C ILE A 13 8.83 -19.44 -10.36
N LEU A 14 9.03 -20.15 -11.48
CA LEU A 14 8.20 -19.98 -12.67
C LEU A 14 6.74 -20.38 -12.42
N LEU A 15 6.52 -21.48 -11.69
CA LEU A 15 5.18 -21.91 -11.29
C LEU A 15 4.50 -20.85 -10.42
N GLY A 16 5.21 -20.30 -9.43
CA GLY A 16 4.69 -19.24 -8.57
C GLY A 16 4.33 -17.98 -9.36
N ALA A 17 5.21 -17.54 -10.26
CA ALA A 17 4.96 -16.39 -11.12
C ALA A 17 3.73 -16.61 -12.02
N LEU A 18 3.60 -17.80 -12.61
CA LEU A 18 2.46 -18.16 -13.45
C LEU A 18 1.15 -18.13 -12.67
N LEU A 19 1.12 -18.69 -11.47
CA LEU A 19 -0.05 -18.69 -10.60
C LEU A 19 -0.47 -17.27 -10.20
N VAL A 20 0.48 -16.40 -9.85
CA VAL A 20 0.21 -14.99 -9.54
C VAL A 20 -0.37 -14.27 -10.76
N MET A 21 0.20 -14.49 -11.95
CA MET A 21 -0.29 -13.88 -13.18
C MET A 21 -1.72 -14.31 -13.50
N LEU A 22 -2.02 -15.60 -13.36
CA LEU A 22 -3.38 -16.14 -13.55
C LEU A 22 -4.36 -15.56 -12.52
N ALA A 23 -3.95 -15.42 -11.26
CA ALA A 23 -4.77 -14.80 -10.23
C ALA A 23 -5.16 -13.36 -10.60
N PHE A 24 -4.25 -12.56 -11.17
CA PHE A 24 -4.58 -11.22 -11.66
C PHE A 24 -5.48 -11.21 -12.90
N LEU A 25 -5.35 -12.19 -13.81
CA LEU A 25 -6.21 -12.28 -15.00
C LEU A 25 -7.66 -12.66 -14.65
N PHE A 26 -7.84 -13.64 -13.76
CA PHE A 26 -9.17 -14.15 -13.41
C PHE A 26 -9.88 -13.29 -12.38
N ASN A 27 -9.14 -12.58 -11.53
CA ASN A 27 -9.74 -11.79 -10.48
C ASN A 27 -9.99 -10.36 -10.97
N ARG A 28 -11.26 -10.05 -11.30
CA ARG A 28 -11.76 -8.70 -11.59
C ARG A 28 -11.85 -7.87 -10.30
N VAL A 29 -10.81 -7.88 -9.45
CA VAL A 29 -10.80 -7.09 -8.23
C VAL A 29 -10.80 -5.63 -8.64
N LYS A 30 -11.88 -4.93 -8.30
CA LYS A 30 -11.89 -3.47 -8.40
C LYS A 30 -10.87 -2.96 -7.40
N VAL A 31 -9.72 -2.49 -7.88
CA VAL A 31 -8.70 -1.89 -7.03
C VAL A 31 -9.32 -0.67 -6.40
N ARG A 32 -9.65 -0.78 -5.11
CA ARG A 32 -10.11 0.35 -4.31
C ARG A 32 -8.86 1.14 -3.97
N GLY A 33 -8.77 2.33 -4.53
CA GLY A 33 -7.67 3.26 -4.30
C GLY A 33 -8.18 4.54 -3.63
N GLY A 34 -7.30 5.20 -2.90
CA GLY A 34 -7.57 6.50 -2.30
C GLY A 34 -6.29 7.09 -1.73
N GLY A 35 -6.39 8.32 -1.26
CA GLY A 35 -5.24 9.07 -0.75
C GLY A 35 -5.65 10.25 0.11
N VAL A 36 -4.61 10.88 0.66
CA VAL A 36 -4.72 12.07 1.50
C VAL A 36 -3.75 13.11 0.96
N ILE A 37 -4.23 14.31 0.65
CA ILE A 37 -3.40 15.49 0.37
C ILE A 37 -3.39 16.33 1.63
N LEU A 38 -2.22 16.57 2.21
CA LEU A 38 -2.05 17.43 3.38
C LEU A 38 -1.69 18.84 2.92
N ILE A 39 -2.63 19.79 3.01
CA ILE A 39 -2.39 21.23 2.77
C ILE A 39 -2.28 21.90 4.13
N GLY A 40 -1.06 22.07 4.63
CA GLY A 40 -0.85 22.45 6.03
C GLY A 40 -1.40 21.38 6.98
N PRO A 41 -1.90 21.73 8.19
CA PRO A 41 -2.48 20.75 9.12
C PRO A 41 -3.85 20.23 8.66
N PHE A 42 -4.36 20.66 7.51
CA PHE A 42 -5.69 20.28 7.00
C PHE A 42 -5.58 19.17 5.94
N PRO A 43 -5.99 17.93 6.26
CA PRO A 43 -6.00 16.84 5.30
C PRO A 43 -7.24 16.87 4.40
N ILE A 44 -7.03 16.65 3.10
CA ILE A 44 -8.06 16.43 2.08
C ILE A 44 -8.03 14.97 1.67
N ILE A 45 -9.14 14.26 1.88
CA ILE A 45 -9.24 12.81 1.69
C ILE A 45 -10.05 12.51 0.43
N PHE A 46 -9.52 11.64 -0.43
CA PHE A 46 -10.14 11.26 -1.69
C PHE A 46 -10.01 9.75 -1.93
N GLY A 47 -10.88 9.19 -2.77
CA GLY A 47 -10.87 7.78 -3.14
C GLY A 47 -12.11 7.00 -2.71
N ASP A 48 -11.97 5.67 -2.68
CA ASP A 48 -13.07 4.75 -2.42
C ASP A 48 -13.65 4.93 -1.00
N GLN A 49 -14.99 4.97 -0.90
CA GLN A 49 -15.70 5.16 0.37
C GLN A 49 -15.38 4.08 1.40
N ALA A 50 -15.08 2.85 0.97
CA ALA A 50 -14.71 1.77 1.86
C ALA A 50 -13.36 2.00 2.54
N LEU A 51 -12.47 2.78 1.92
CA LEU A 51 -11.15 3.13 2.46
C LEU A 51 -11.18 4.41 3.29
N ARG A 52 -12.27 5.19 3.20
CA ARG A 52 -12.42 6.46 3.89
C ARG A 52 -12.14 6.41 5.40
N PRO A 53 -12.55 5.39 6.18
CA PRO A 53 -12.25 5.31 7.62
C PRO A 53 -10.75 5.18 7.89
N ILE A 54 -10.05 4.34 7.11
CA ILE A 54 -8.61 4.12 7.24
C ILE A 54 -7.84 5.37 6.80
N LEU A 55 -8.25 6.01 5.71
CA LEU A 55 -7.63 7.24 5.21
C LEU A 55 -7.83 8.40 6.19
N LEU A 56 -9.00 8.49 6.83
CA LEU A 56 -9.27 9.45 7.91
C LEU A 56 -8.34 9.23 9.11
N LEU A 57 -8.17 7.98 9.55
CA LEU A 57 -7.27 7.65 10.64
C LEU A 57 -5.84 8.11 10.34
N PHE A 58 -5.31 7.77 9.16
CA PHE A 58 -3.97 8.19 8.75
C PHE A 58 -3.85 9.71 8.58
N ALA A 59 -4.89 10.36 8.06
CA ALA A 59 -4.93 11.81 7.90
C ALA A 59 -4.85 12.54 9.26
N VAL A 60 -5.64 12.10 10.24
CA VAL A 60 -5.64 12.66 11.60
C VAL A 60 -4.30 12.39 12.28
N LEU A 61 -3.77 11.17 12.16
CA LEU A 61 -2.48 10.80 12.73
C LEU A 61 -1.36 11.67 12.13
N ALA A 62 -1.32 11.83 10.80
CA ALA A 62 -0.34 12.67 10.13
C ALA A 62 -0.46 14.15 10.56
N ALA A 63 -1.67 14.70 10.62
CA ALA A 63 -1.90 16.06 11.10
C ALA A 63 -1.44 16.24 12.56
N PHE A 64 -1.72 15.26 13.42
CA PHE A 64 -1.27 15.26 14.81
C PHE A 64 0.26 15.22 14.92
N LEU A 65 0.94 14.34 14.17
CA LEU A 65 2.40 14.29 14.15
C LEU A 65 3.01 15.60 13.66
N LEU A 66 2.42 16.22 12.62
CA LEU A 66 2.88 17.51 12.12
C LEU A 66 2.71 18.62 13.15
N LEU A 67 1.61 18.63 13.90
CA LEU A 67 1.39 19.57 15.01
C LEU A 67 2.41 19.36 16.13
N VAL A 68 2.61 18.12 16.56
CA VAL A 68 3.60 17.76 17.58
C VAL A 68 5.00 18.17 17.14
N PHE A 69 5.34 17.90 15.88
CA PHE A 69 6.60 18.31 15.29
C PHE A 69 6.73 19.84 15.24
N ALA A 70 5.70 20.57 14.85
CA ALA A 70 5.72 22.04 14.83
C ALA A 70 5.97 22.63 16.23
N ILE A 71 5.35 22.05 17.27
CA ILE A 71 5.52 22.49 18.66
C ILE A 71 6.93 22.15 19.18
N LEU A 72 7.42 20.94 18.92
CA LEU A 72 8.71 20.47 19.40
C LEU A 72 9.90 21.08 18.64
N SER A 73 9.75 21.31 17.33
CA SER A 73 10.85 21.76 16.48
C SER A 73 11.25 23.21 16.70
N ARG A 74 10.51 23.99 17.52
CA ARG A 74 10.83 25.35 17.99
C ARG A 74 11.70 26.13 16.97
N TRP A 75 11.09 26.40 15.81
CA TRP A 75 11.41 27.60 15.04
C TRP A 75 10.58 28.76 15.59
#